data_AF-A0A3D0P4P8-F1
#
_entry.id   AF-A0A3D0P4P8-F1
#
_cell.length_a   1.000
_cell.length_b   1.000
_cell.length_c   1.000
_cell.angle_alpha   90.00
_cell.angle_beta   90.00
_cell.angle_gamma   90.00
#
_symmetry.space_group_name_H-M   'P 1'
#
loop_
_entity.id
_entity.type
_entity.pdbx_description
1 polymer ?
#
loop_
_entity_poly.entity_id
_entity_poly.type
_entity_poly.pdbx_seq_one_letter_code
_entity_poly.pdbx_strand_id
1 'polypeptide(L)'
;WKGNVRELRNVIERASILEDGEYVTTTHLPNDMVGDVESAAPSISGIVLPSAGVTLNEVEAELARQAVDRTSGNLTQAAKLLGISRDQLRYKLRKAGLYDAISEKESVAGESE
;
A
#
# COMPACT_ATOMS: atom_id res chain seq x y z
N TRP A 1 -16.40 13.27 5.74
CA TRP A 1 -17.59 13.69 6.52
C TRP A 1 -17.38 15.11 7.07
N LYS A 2 -18.34 16.05 6.93
CA LYS A 2 -18.23 17.46 7.41
C LYS A 2 -19.04 17.84 8.67
N GLY A 3 -19.90 16.98 9.19
CA GLY A 3 -20.00 16.78 10.65
C GLY A 3 -21.13 17.53 11.33
N ASN A 4 -22.38 17.20 10.98
CA ASN A 4 -23.53 17.61 11.79
C ASN A 4 -24.60 16.50 11.87
N VAL A 5 -25.30 16.40 13.01
CA VAL A 5 -26.32 15.35 13.28
C VAL A 5 -27.47 15.39 12.27
N ARG A 6 -27.76 16.56 11.70
CA ARG A 6 -28.75 16.71 10.62
C ARG A 6 -28.36 15.96 9.35
N GLU A 7 -27.07 15.91 9.01
CA GLU A 7 -26.57 15.19 7.85
C GLU A 7 -26.66 13.67 8.05
N LEU A 8 -26.31 13.19 9.26
CA LEU A 8 -26.47 11.78 9.62
C LEU A 8 -27.93 11.33 9.49
N ARG A 9 -28.88 12.15 9.99
CA ARG A 9 -30.31 11.87 9.86
C ARG A 9 -30.75 11.73 8.40
N ASN A 10 -30.34 12.66 7.55
CA ASN A 10 -30.71 12.64 6.13
C ASN A 10 -30.16 11.39 5.41
N VAL A 11 -28.95 10.96 5.76
CA VAL A 11 -28.34 9.75 5.20
C VAL A 11 -29.08 8.50 5.63
N ILE A 12 -29.40 8.36 6.93
CA ILE A 12 -30.15 7.21 7.45
C ILE A 12 -31.56 7.17 6.87
N GLU A 13 -32.24 8.32 6.77
CA GLU A 13 -33.58 8.45 6.20
C GLU A 13 -33.57 8.02 4.72
N ARG A 14 -32.61 8.50 3.94
CA ARG A 14 -32.44 8.10 2.54
C ARG A 14 -32.10 6.61 2.42
N ALA A 15 -31.19 6.08 3.23
CA ALA A 15 -30.81 4.68 3.19
C ALA A 15 -31.99 3.76 3.53
N SER A 16 -32.86 4.17 4.47
CA SER A 16 -34.09 3.45 4.82
C SER A 16 -35.17 3.50 3.72
N ILE A 17 -35.19 4.53 2.87
CA ILE A 17 -36.13 4.63 1.74
C ILE A 17 -35.66 3.78 0.56
N LEU A 18 -34.35 3.70 0.34
CA LEU A 18 -33.74 2.97 -0.77
C LEU A 18 -33.58 1.47 -0.51
N GLU A 19 -33.87 1.01 0.69
CA GLU A 19 -33.71 -0.37 1.10
C GLU A 19 -34.97 -1.20 0.80
N ASP A 20 -34.78 -2.33 0.11
CA ASP A 20 -35.84 -3.32 -0.19
C ASP A 20 -35.74 -4.59 0.72
N GLY A 21 -34.96 -4.55 1.81
CA GLY A 21 -34.58 -5.72 2.63
C GLY A 21 -34.87 -5.60 4.14
N GLU A 22 -34.12 -6.37 4.94
CA GLU A 22 -34.12 -6.28 6.43
C GLU A 22 -32.86 -5.55 6.98
N TYR A 23 -31.87 -5.29 6.12
CA TYR A 23 -30.58 -4.70 6.49
C TYR A 23 -30.14 -3.65 5.46
N VAL A 24 -29.82 -2.44 5.96
CA VAL A 24 -29.15 -1.40 5.18
C VAL A 24 -27.72 -1.83 4.86
N THR A 25 -27.48 -2.21 3.61
CA THR A 25 -26.14 -2.51 3.08
C THR A 25 -25.44 -1.26 2.55
N THR A 26 -24.12 -1.34 2.37
CA THR A 26 -23.27 -0.23 1.91
C THR A 26 -23.66 0.35 0.55
N THR A 27 -24.39 -0.39 -0.29
CA THR A 27 -24.93 0.09 -1.57
C THR A 27 -25.98 1.19 -1.44
N HIS A 28 -26.59 1.33 -0.26
CA HIS A 28 -27.63 2.34 0.01
C HIS A 28 -27.06 3.62 0.62
N LEU A 29 -25.77 3.63 0.96
CA LEU A 29 -25.09 4.82 1.48
C LEU A 29 -24.56 5.67 0.32
N PRO A 30 -24.47 7.01 0.49
CA PRO A 30 -23.79 7.87 -0.47
C PRO A 30 -22.36 7.40 -0.70
N ASN A 31 -21.91 7.41 -1.95
CA ASN A 31 -20.54 6.99 -2.33
C ASN A 31 -19.46 7.75 -1.56
N ASP A 32 -19.71 9.00 -1.15
CA ASP A 32 -18.78 9.81 -0.34
C ASP A 32 -18.58 9.26 1.09
N MET A 33 -19.40 8.30 1.53
CA MET A 33 -19.33 7.62 2.83
C MET A 33 -18.79 6.20 2.74
N VAL A 34 -19.03 5.54 1.61
CA VAL A 34 -18.40 4.27 1.27
C VAL A 34 -17.02 4.63 0.77
N GLY A 35 -16.08 4.82 1.71
CA GLY A 35 -14.73 5.31 1.45
C GLY A 35 -14.20 4.76 0.13
N ASP A 36 -13.85 5.67 -0.77
CA ASP A 36 -13.45 5.40 -2.14
C ASP A 36 -12.31 4.37 -2.16
N VAL A 37 -12.66 3.11 -2.37
CA VAL A 37 -11.68 2.01 -2.41
C VAL A 37 -10.88 2.05 -3.72
N GLU A 38 -11.24 2.94 -4.65
CA GLU A 38 -10.73 2.93 -6.02
C GLU A 38 -9.84 4.13 -6.39
N SER A 39 -9.62 5.10 -5.51
CA SER A 39 -8.70 6.21 -5.81
C SER A 39 -8.02 6.84 -4.60
N ALA A 40 -7.57 6.00 -3.66
CA ALA A 40 -6.55 6.46 -2.72
C ALA A 40 -5.20 6.50 -3.44
N ALA A 41 -4.71 7.70 -3.76
CA ALA A 41 -3.28 7.90 -3.97
C ALA A 41 -2.51 7.16 -2.85
N PRO A 42 -1.39 6.49 -3.15
CA PRO A 42 -0.65 5.74 -2.13
C PRO A 42 -0.28 6.69 -0.99
N SER A 43 -1.04 6.61 0.11
CA SER A 43 -0.82 7.43 1.30
C SER A 43 -0.20 6.54 2.35
N ILE A 44 0.84 7.04 3.00
CA ILE A 44 1.46 6.37 4.15
C ILE A 44 0.55 6.61 5.36
N SER A 45 -0.59 5.92 5.39
CA SER A 45 -1.52 5.93 6.52
C SER A 45 -1.53 4.52 7.13
N GLY A 46 -1.35 4.42 8.46
CA GLY A 46 -1.42 3.15 9.18
C GLY A 46 -0.09 2.43 9.44
N ILE A 47 1.06 3.05 9.18
CA ILE A 47 2.34 2.54 9.71
C ILE A 47 2.38 2.81 11.22
N VAL A 48 2.42 1.74 12.01
CA VAL A 48 2.52 1.80 13.47
C VAL A 48 3.94 1.40 13.89
N LEU A 49 4.61 2.27 14.64
CA LEU A 49 5.91 1.96 15.22
C LEU A 49 5.73 0.97 16.38
N PRO A 50 6.46 -0.17 16.41
CA PRO A 50 6.40 -1.11 17.52
C PRO A 50 6.83 -0.46 18.84
N SER A 51 6.28 -0.93 19.97
CA SER A 51 6.61 -0.41 21.30
C SER A 51 8.08 -0.61 21.69
N ALA A 52 8.73 -1.65 21.16
CA ALA A 52 10.17 -1.90 21.31
C ALA A 52 11.05 -1.01 20.40
N GLY A 53 10.44 -0.26 19.48
CA GLY A 53 11.13 0.47 18.42
C GLY A 53 11.62 -0.43 17.29
N VAL A 54 11.92 0.19 16.15
CA VAL A 54 12.68 -0.39 15.03
C VAL A 54 13.57 0.69 14.46
N THR A 55 14.69 0.29 13.86
CA THR A 55 15.57 1.26 13.21
C THR A 55 15.01 1.63 11.83
N LEU A 56 15.26 2.87 11.40
CA LEU A 56 14.88 3.31 10.06
C LEU A 56 15.54 2.44 8.98
N ASN A 57 16.79 2.00 9.21
CA ASN A 57 17.50 1.14 8.26
C ASN A 57 16.78 -0.20 8.04
N GLU A 58 16.20 -0.80 9.09
CA GLU A 58 15.45 -2.07 8.97
C GLU A 58 14.16 -1.88 8.17
N VAL A 59 13.42 -0.79 8.45
CA VAL A 59 12.21 -0.45 7.71
C VAL A 59 12.53 -0.22 6.23
N GLU A 60 13.58 0.54 5.95
CA GLU A 60 14.03 0.80 4.58
C GLU A 60 14.50 -0.48 3.86
N ALA A 61 15.21 -1.37 4.55
CA ALA A 61 15.68 -2.63 4.00
C ALA A 61 14.51 -3.56 3.64
N GLU A 62 13.50 -3.63 4.50
CA GLU A 62 12.31 -4.45 4.26
C GLU A 62 11.48 -3.90 3.09
N LEU A 63 11.32 -2.57 2.99
CA LEU A 63 10.68 -1.94 1.83
C LEU A 63 11.45 -2.18 0.53
N ALA A 64 12.79 -2.11 0.58
CA ALA A 64 13.65 -2.44 -0.55
C ALA A 64 13.45 -3.89 -1.02
N ARG A 65 13.42 -4.83 -0.08
CA ARG A 65 13.19 -6.26 -0.37
C ARG A 65 11.82 -6.48 -1.00
N GLN A 66 10.76 -5.92 -0.40
CA GLN A 66 9.40 -6.05 -0.93
C GLN A 66 9.24 -5.46 -2.33
N ALA A 67 9.90 -4.33 -2.61
CA ALA A 67 9.86 -3.72 -3.94
C ALA A 67 10.50 -4.64 -4.99
N VAL A 68 11.64 -5.27 -4.67
CA VAL A 68 12.31 -6.22 -5.56
C VAL A 68 11.48 -7.48 -5.76
N ASP A 69 10.89 -8.03 -4.70
CA ASP A 69 10.03 -9.21 -4.79
C ASP A 69 8.80 -8.94 -5.68
N ARG A 70 8.16 -7.76 -5.55
CA ARG A 70 7.01 -7.35 -6.37
C ARG A 70 7.35 -7.13 -7.84
N THR A 71 8.62 -6.88 -8.16
CA THR A 71 9.07 -6.67 -9.55
C THR A 71 9.87 -7.84 -10.07
N SER A 72 9.79 -9.01 -9.42
CA SER A 72 10.46 -10.25 -9.82
C SER A 72 11.97 -10.07 -10.04
N GLY A 73 12.63 -9.28 -9.18
CA GLY A 73 14.06 -9.02 -9.30
C GLY A 73 14.43 -7.82 -10.17
N ASN A 74 13.48 -7.20 -10.88
CA ASN A 74 13.78 -6.03 -11.71
C ASN A 74 14.08 -4.79 -10.86
N LEU A 75 15.36 -4.50 -10.66
CA LEU A 75 15.85 -3.40 -9.83
C LEU A 75 15.42 -2.02 -10.34
N THR A 76 15.25 -1.86 -11.66
CA THR A 76 14.82 -0.58 -12.26
C THR A 76 13.36 -0.30 -11.90
N GLN A 77 12.48 -1.29 -12.02
CA GLN A 77 11.08 -1.16 -11.64
C GLN A 77 10.93 -1.03 -10.11
N ALA A 78 11.71 -1.79 -9.33
CA ALA A 78 11.68 -1.70 -7.87
C ALA A 78 12.07 -0.30 -7.37
N ALA A 79 13.12 0.28 -7.96
CA ALA A 79 13.56 1.63 -7.63
C ALA A 79 12.49 2.67 -7.97
N LYS A 80 11.78 2.49 -9.10
CA LYS A 80 10.65 3.33 -9.50
C LYS A 80 9.48 3.25 -8.50
N LEU A 81 9.15 2.05 -7.99
CA LEU A 81 8.11 1.87 -6.97
C LEU A 81 8.43 2.60 -5.66
N LEU A 82 9.71 2.67 -5.31
CA LEU A 82 10.18 3.34 -4.09
C LEU A 82 10.49 4.83 -4.30
N GLY A 83 10.42 5.34 -5.53
CA GLY A 83 10.73 6.73 -5.86
C GLY A 83 12.20 7.10 -5.69
N ILE A 84 13.11 6.14 -5.79
CA ILE A 84 14.57 6.34 -5.64
C ILE A 84 15.32 5.93 -6.91
N SER A 85 16.61 6.25 -7.00
CA SER A 85 17.44 5.79 -8.12
C SER A 85 17.81 4.31 -7.97
N ARG A 86 18.09 3.64 -9.09
CA ARG A 86 18.58 2.26 -9.10
C ARG A 86 19.86 2.08 -8.28
N ASP A 87 20.77 3.06 -8.32
CA ASP A 87 22.01 3.01 -7.53
C ASP A 87 21.75 3.18 -6.03
N GLN A 88 20.78 4.02 -5.64
CA GLN A 88 20.36 4.15 -4.24
C GLN A 88 19.74 2.85 -3.73
N LEU A 89 18.91 2.19 -4.53
CA LEU A 89 18.36 0.88 -4.21
C LEU A 89 19.47 -0.17 -4.06
N ARG A 90 20.41 -0.23 -5.02
CA ARG A 90 21.56 -1.15 -4.97
C ARG A 90 22.39 -0.95 -3.70
N TYR A 91 22.68 0.31 -3.34
CA TYR A 91 23.42 0.64 -2.13
C TYR A 91 22.69 0.18 -0.87
N LYS A 92 21.37 0.43 -0.77
CA LYS A 92 20.54 -0.03 0.36
C LYS A 92 20.51 -1.55 0.49
N LEU A 93 20.34 -2.27 -0.63
CA LEU A 93 20.36 -3.74 -0.63
C LEU A 93 21.73 -4.30 -0.21
N ARG A 94 22.84 -3.69 -0.63
CA ARG A 94 24.18 -4.08 -0.20
C ARG A 94 24.40 -3.82 1.29
N LYS A 95 24.00 -2.65 1.78
CA LYS A 95 24.10 -2.28 3.19
C LYS A 95 23.29 -3.24 4.08
N ALA A 96 22.17 -3.75 3.57
CA ALA A 96 21.34 -4.73 4.27
C ALA A 96 21.83 -6.19 4.13
N GLY A 97 22.89 -6.45 3.35
CA GLY A 97 23.38 -7.81 3.07
C GLY A 97 22.45 -8.63 2.15
N LEU A 98 21.49 -7.98 1.49
CA LEU A 98 20.48 -8.64 0.64
C LEU A 98 20.87 -8.68 -0.84
N TYR A 99 21.92 -7.98 -1.24
CA TYR A 99 22.27 -7.82 -2.65
C TYR A 99 22.71 -9.12 -3.33
N ASP A 100 23.49 -9.94 -2.65
CA ASP A 100 24.06 -11.16 -3.26
C ASP A 100 22.97 -12.21 -3.50
N ALA A 101 22.01 -12.35 -2.59
CA ALA A 101 20.85 -13.24 -2.74
C ALA A 101 19.88 -12.80 -3.86
N ILE A 102 19.86 -11.52 -4.20
CA ILE A 102 19.02 -10.96 -5.28
C ILE A 102 19.73 -11.08 -6.63
N SER A 103 21.05 -10.90 -6.66
CA SER A 103 21.87 -11.05 -7.87
C SER A 103 21.81 -12.47 -8.44
N GLU A 104 21.73 -13.50 -7.60
CA GLU A 104 21.55 -14.89 -8.06
C GLU A 104 20.17 -15.11 -8.70
N LYS A 105 19.12 -14.47 -8.17
CA LYS A 105 17.76 -14.58 -8.73
C LYS A 105 17.59 -13.84 -10.06
N GLU A 106 18.27 -12.72 -10.26
CA GLU A 106 18.26 -11.97 -11.52
C GLU A 106 18.88 -12.77 -12.67
N SER A 107 19.92 -13.57 -12.38
CA SER A 107 20.57 -14.48 -13.35
C SER A 107 19.65 -15.59 -13.83
N VAL A 108 18.84 -16.19 -12.95
CA VAL A 108 17.99 -17.33 -13.30
C VAL A 108 16.72 -16.89 -14.06
N ALA A 109 16.21 -15.70 -13.77
CA ALA A 109 15.01 -15.17 -14.42
C ALA A 109 15.26 -14.70 -15.87
N GLY A 110 16.50 -14.31 -16.22
CA GLY A 110 16.86 -13.85 -17.57
C GLY A 110 17.06 -14.94 -18.62
N GLU A 111 16.98 -16.22 -18.23
CA GLU A 111 17.27 -17.36 -19.11
C GLU A 111 16.01 -18.11 -19.59
N SER A 112 14.81 -17.55 -19.30
CA SER A 112 13.51 -18.16 -19.63
C SER A 112 12.71 -17.39 -20.69
N GLU A 113 13.34 -16.53 -21.50
CA GLU A 113 12.67 -15.78 -22.59
C GLU A 113 13.20 -16.17 -23.98
#